data_AF-A0A7C7GF45-F1
#
_entry.id   AF-A0A7C7GF45-F1
#
_cell.length_a   1.000
_cell.length_b   1.000
_cell.length_c   1.000
_cell.angle_alpha   90.00
_cell.angle_beta   90.00
_cell.angle_gamma   90.00
#
_symmetry.space_group_name_H-M   'P 1'
#
loop_
_entity.id
_entity.type
_entity.pdbx_description
1 polymer ?
#
loop_
_entity_poly.entity_id
_entity_poly.type
_entity_poly.pdbx_seq_one_letter_code
_entity_poly.pdbx_strand_id
1 'polypeptide(L)'
;MIPSGLKDAWESAEKQIDAGEYDDALKTLRESWSEHGDKADHANTWTLVGDAKQALAEGSTPINRKMLRDANNSYQSALKKDPKHRNARRASNALQAKMDGLGIRTSSLPKLIDDGTPTIYGLFSIMLVGMLILTSIKYMPEIKAALRLTSEESSDWDATLAIELYPQSAPKAVESFQDHSRNGRYDGIAFHRVIDDFMVQGGDISCSAYPLTQSSTSCNPGTGGYSAFWYGQGDQNDMTTWTMPDEFNSAYRHGPGILSMANSGANTGGSQFFIVDKDSTPSHLDDKHSVFGIVTDDSTYLGSDIGGIELVERMSILPVDEGDRPLNPPYIHSIEIDGNMAYMHLIFP
;
A
#
# COMPACT_ATOMS: atom_id res chain seq x y z
N MET A 1 -20.32 -54.92 9.19
CA MET A 1 -21.11 -55.68 10.20
C MET A 1 -21.42 -54.72 11.34
N ILE A 2 -22.69 -54.59 11.72
CA ILE A 2 -23.13 -53.66 12.78
C ILE A 2 -22.71 -54.25 14.13
N PRO A 3 -21.93 -53.54 14.98
CA PRO A 3 -21.56 -54.00 16.32
C PRO A 3 -22.79 -54.33 17.17
N SER A 4 -22.71 -55.36 18.03
CA SER A 4 -23.82 -55.70 18.94
C SER A 4 -24.18 -54.55 19.87
N GLY A 5 -23.18 -53.89 20.48
CA GLY A 5 -23.39 -52.74 21.36
C GLY A 5 -24.11 -51.56 20.68
N LEU A 6 -23.91 -51.37 19.37
CA LEU A 6 -24.62 -50.35 18.60
C LEU A 6 -26.09 -50.71 18.38
N LYS A 7 -26.40 -51.99 18.19
CA LYS A 7 -27.80 -52.46 18.09
C LYS A 7 -28.51 -52.32 19.43
N ASP A 8 -27.84 -52.67 20.52
CA ASP A 8 -28.36 -52.55 21.88
C ASP A 8 -28.65 -51.08 22.22
N ALA A 9 -27.77 -50.16 21.80
CA ALA A 9 -27.98 -48.72 21.94
C ALA A 9 -29.19 -48.21 21.13
N TRP A 10 -29.41 -48.72 19.91
CA TRP A 10 -30.60 -48.37 19.13
C TRP A 10 -31.89 -48.86 19.80
N GLU A 11 -31.90 -50.10 20.30
CA GLU A 11 -33.07 -50.65 20.98
C GLU A 11 -33.38 -49.88 22.28
N SER A 12 -32.34 -49.49 23.03
CA SER A 12 -32.48 -48.64 24.22
C SER A 12 -33.04 -47.26 23.88
N ALA A 13 -32.50 -46.61 22.84
CA ALA A 13 -32.97 -45.31 22.38
C ALA A 13 -34.42 -45.35 21.86
N GLU A 14 -34.81 -46.42 21.15
CA GLU A 14 -36.19 -46.62 20.70
C GLU A 14 -37.16 -46.75 21.90
N LYS A 15 -36.80 -47.53 22.93
CA LYS A 15 -37.58 -47.64 24.17
C LYS A 15 -37.71 -46.30 24.91
N GLN A 16 -36.63 -45.53 24.98
CA GLN A 16 -36.63 -44.20 25.60
C GLN A 16 -37.52 -43.22 24.82
N ILE A 17 -37.47 -43.24 23.48
CA ILE A 17 -38.37 -42.44 22.64
C ILE A 17 -39.83 -42.82 22.88
N ASP A 18 -40.14 -44.12 22.93
CA ASP A 18 -41.49 -44.62 23.22
C ASP A 18 -41.98 -44.24 24.62
N ALA A 19 -41.05 -44.13 25.59
CA ALA A 19 -41.33 -43.67 26.95
C ALA A 19 -41.44 -42.14 27.09
N GLY A 20 -41.12 -41.38 26.05
CA GLY A 20 -41.08 -39.91 26.08
C GLY A 20 -39.79 -39.31 26.68
N GLU A 21 -38.76 -40.13 26.91
CA GLU A 21 -37.47 -39.77 27.48
C GLU A 21 -36.48 -39.36 26.38
N TYR A 22 -36.83 -38.32 25.61
CA TYR A 22 -36.10 -37.97 24.38
C TYR A 22 -34.66 -37.47 24.61
N ASP A 23 -34.41 -36.76 25.70
CA ASP A 23 -33.05 -36.30 26.06
C ASP A 23 -32.15 -37.48 26.43
N ASP A 24 -32.70 -38.49 27.12
CA ASP A 24 -31.98 -39.72 27.45
C ASP A 24 -31.71 -40.56 26.20
N ALA A 25 -32.66 -40.62 25.25
CA ALA A 25 -32.43 -41.24 23.95
C ALA A 25 -31.29 -40.57 23.17
N LEU A 26 -31.25 -39.23 23.13
CA LEU A 26 -30.16 -38.50 22.49
C LEU A 26 -28.81 -38.71 23.19
N LYS A 27 -28.83 -38.84 24.52
CA LYS A 27 -27.63 -39.14 25.31
C LYS A 27 -27.11 -40.55 25.01
N THR A 28 -27.96 -41.57 25.02
CA THR A 28 -27.60 -42.96 24.68
C THR A 28 -27.03 -43.06 23.27
N LEU A 29 -27.64 -42.37 22.28
CA LEU A 29 -27.12 -42.35 20.91
C LEU A 29 -25.76 -41.63 20.80
N ARG A 30 -25.54 -40.58 21.59
CA ARG A 30 -24.26 -39.86 21.64
C ARG A 30 -23.16 -40.68 22.31
N GLU A 31 -23.47 -41.38 23.38
CA GLU A 31 -22.53 -42.28 24.07
C GLU A 31 -22.12 -43.43 23.16
N SER A 32 -23.08 -44.05 22.46
CA SER A 32 -22.81 -45.07 21.45
C SER A 32 -21.96 -44.54 20.30
N TRP A 33 -22.14 -43.27 19.90
CA TRP A 33 -21.30 -42.62 18.91
C TRP A 33 -19.84 -42.50 19.39
N SER A 34 -19.63 -42.13 20.66
CA SER A 34 -18.28 -42.04 21.23
C SER A 34 -17.60 -43.41 21.34
N GLU A 35 -18.36 -44.48 21.55
CA GLU A 35 -17.84 -45.84 21.70
C GLU A 35 -17.51 -46.50 20.34
N HIS A 36 -18.30 -46.23 19.31
CA HIS A 36 -18.24 -46.96 18.04
C HIS A 36 -17.76 -46.11 16.84
N GLY A 37 -17.54 -44.81 17.02
CA GLY A 37 -16.97 -43.91 16.01
C GLY A 37 -17.74 -43.94 14.69
N ASP A 38 -17.01 -44.10 13.57
CA ASP A 38 -17.58 -44.16 12.22
C ASP A 38 -18.67 -45.23 12.04
N LYS A 39 -18.66 -46.29 12.85
CA LYS A 39 -19.71 -47.33 12.77
C LYS A 39 -21.06 -46.83 13.28
N ALA A 40 -21.07 -45.82 14.15
CA ALA A 40 -22.29 -45.18 14.65
C ALA A 40 -22.88 -44.18 13.63
N ASP A 41 -22.10 -43.76 12.62
CA ASP A 41 -22.53 -42.92 11.50
C ASP A 41 -23.40 -43.71 10.50
N HIS A 42 -24.56 -44.15 10.99
CA HIS A 42 -25.45 -45.11 10.36
C HIS A 42 -26.87 -44.55 10.20
N ALA A 43 -27.60 -45.01 9.18
CA ALA A 43 -28.95 -44.54 8.87
C ALA A 43 -29.93 -44.66 10.07
N ASN A 44 -29.89 -45.79 10.80
CA ASN A 44 -30.69 -45.99 12.00
C ASN A 44 -30.39 -44.95 13.10
N THR A 45 -29.11 -44.70 13.40
CA THR A 45 -28.71 -43.70 14.39
C THR A 45 -29.28 -42.32 14.03
N TRP A 46 -29.09 -41.89 12.79
CA TRP A 46 -29.59 -40.60 12.32
C TRP A 46 -31.12 -40.52 12.29
N THR A 47 -31.81 -41.64 12.05
CA THR A 47 -33.28 -41.72 12.12
C THR A 47 -33.76 -41.49 13.55
N LEU A 48 -33.22 -42.23 14.52
CA LEU A 48 -33.59 -42.10 15.93
C LEU A 48 -33.24 -40.72 16.51
N VAL A 49 -32.12 -40.13 16.11
CA VAL A 49 -31.78 -38.73 16.46
C VAL A 49 -32.82 -37.77 15.89
N GLY A 50 -33.29 -38.00 14.66
CA GLY A 50 -34.36 -37.22 14.05
C GLY A 50 -35.67 -37.33 14.83
N ASP A 51 -36.06 -38.55 15.21
CA ASP A 51 -37.30 -38.84 15.94
C ASP A 51 -37.31 -38.15 17.32
N ALA A 52 -36.24 -38.30 18.09
CA ALA A 52 -36.12 -37.66 19.41
C ALA A 52 -36.13 -36.12 19.31
N LYS A 53 -35.40 -35.53 18.35
CA LYS A 53 -35.38 -34.07 18.14
C LYS A 53 -36.74 -33.55 17.69
N GLN A 54 -37.43 -34.26 16.80
CA GLN A 54 -38.75 -33.87 16.34
C GLN A 54 -39.71 -33.84 17.54
N ALA A 55 -39.73 -34.88 18.36
CA ALA A 55 -40.61 -34.95 19.52
C ALA A 55 -40.33 -33.85 20.55
N LEU A 56 -39.06 -33.58 20.87
CA LEU A 56 -38.67 -32.45 21.74
C LEU A 56 -39.11 -31.09 21.16
N ALA A 57 -39.08 -30.94 19.83
CA ALA A 57 -39.39 -29.67 19.18
C ALA A 57 -40.89 -29.39 19.23
N GLU A 58 -41.68 -30.45 19.14
CA GLU A 58 -43.14 -30.44 19.24
C GLU A 58 -43.63 -30.29 20.68
N GLY A 59 -42.90 -30.83 21.67
CA GLY A 59 -43.18 -30.64 23.09
C GLY A 59 -42.85 -29.25 23.63
N SER A 60 -42.08 -28.45 22.88
CA SER A 60 -41.73 -27.07 23.25
C SER A 60 -42.89 -26.10 22.96
N THR A 61 -43.20 -25.20 23.89
CA THR A 61 -44.19 -24.11 23.68
C THR A 61 -43.52 -22.74 23.85
N PRO A 62 -43.36 -21.93 22.78
CA PRO A 62 -43.74 -22.20 21.38
C PRO A 62 -42.87 -23.28 20.72
N ILE A 63 -43.38 -23.90 19.66
CA ILE A 63 -42.69 -24.93 18.89
C ILE A 63 -41.28 -24.49 18.50
N ASN A 64 -40.29 -25.34 18.78
CA ASN A 64 -38.89 -25.03 18.48
C ASN A 64 -38.59 -25.24 16.99
N ARG A 65 -38.76 -24.17 16.20
CA ARG A 65 -38.54 -24.18 14.75
C ARG A 65 -37.14 -24.59 14.33
N LYS A 66 -36.11 -24.24 15.13
CA LYS A 66 -34.72 -24.62 14.85
C LYS A 66 -34.56 -26.12 14.98
N MET A 67 -35.08 -26.70 16.05
CA MET A 67 -34.95 -28.12 16.32
C MET A 67 -35.75 -29.00 15.33
N LEU A 68 -36.87 -28.50 14.77
CA LEU A 68 -37.53 -29.15 13.62
C LEU A 68 -36.64 -29.19 12.36
N ARG A 69 -35.88 -28.13 12.08
CA ARG A 69 -34.90 -28.15 10.98
C ARG A 69 -33.78 -29.14 11.27
N ASP A 70 -33.30 -29.20 12.52
CA ASP A 70 -32.26 -30.13 12.93
C ASP A 70 -32.73 -31.59 12.83
N ALA A 71 -33.99 -31.87 13.17
CA ALA A 71 -34.61 -33.18 12.96
C ALA A 71 -34.69 -33.55 11.47
N ASN A 72 -35.15 -32.63 10.61
CA ASN A 72 -35.17 -32.86 9.17
C ASN A 72 -33.76 -33.10 8.61
N ASN A 73 -32.75 -32.34 9.05
CA ASN A 73 -31.37 -32.56 8.67
C ASN A 73 -30.86 -33.94 9.10
N SER A 74 -31.22 -34.40 10.30
CA SER A 74 -30.90 -35.77 10.75
C SER A 74 -31.53 -36.84 9.86
N TYR A 75 -32.79 -36.69 9.43
CA TYR A 75 -33.37 -37.63 8.46
C TYR A 75 -32.69 -37.58 7.08
N GLN A 76 -32.29 -36.39 6.61
CA GLN A 76 -31.54 -36.25 5.36
C GLN A 76 -30.17 -36.93 5.47
N SER A 77 -29.48 -36.80 6.60
CA SER A 77 -28.24 -37.56 6.88
C SER A 77 -28.48 -39.07 6.83
N ALA A 78 -29.58 -39.57 7.41
CA ALA A 78 -29.94 -40.99 7.32
C ALA A 78 -30.12 -41.46 5.87
N LEU A 79 -30.82 -40.68 5.04
CA LEU A 79 -31.06 -40.99 3.63
C LEU A 79 -29.81 -40.87 2.76
N LYS A 80 -28.83 -40.02 3.14
CA LYS A 80 -27.51 -39.99 2.51
C LYS A 80 -26.73 -41.28 2.77
N LYS A 81 -26.89 -41.90 3.95
CA LYS A 81 -26.23 -43.18 4.29
C LYS A 81 -26.92 -44.38 3.67
N ASP A 82 -28.25 -44.41 3.72
CA ASP A 82 -29.06 -45.43 3.06
C ASP A 82 -30.27 -44.78 2.35
N PRO A 83 -30.17 -44.54 1.04
CA PRO A 83 -31.26 -43.95 0.25
C PRO A 83 -32.55 -44.78 0.21
N LYS A 84 -32.48 -46.08 0.56
CA LYS A 84 -33.63 -46.99 0.60
C LYS A 84 -34.20 -47.16 2.00
N HIS A 85 -33.68 -46.43 2.99
CA HIS A 85 -34.13 -46.51 4.37
C HIS A 85 -35.59 -46.07 4.53
N ARG A 86 -36.49 -47.05 4.71
CA ARG A 86 -37.94 -46.82 4.68
C ARG A 86 -38.41 -45.91 5.82
N ASN A 87 -37.88 -46.09 7.03
CA ASN A 87 -38.31 -45.35 8.21
C ASN A 87 -37.88 -43.88 8.12
N ALA A 88 -36.61 -43.62 7.79
CA ALA A 88 -36.10 -42.27 7.57
C ALA A 88 -36.89 -41.52 6.49
N ARG A 89 -37.23 -42.18 5.38
CA ARG A 89 -37.99 -41.57 4.29
C ARG A 89 -39.41 -41.20 4.73
N ARG A 90 -40.08 -42.10 5.44
CA ARG A 90 -41.42 -41.85 5.98
C ARG A 90 -41.42 -40.69 6.97
N ALA A 91 -40.49 -40.72 7.94
CA ALA A 91 -40.36 -39.68 8.96
C ALA A 91 -39.99 -38.32 8.34
N SER A 92 -39.04 -38.27 7.40
CA SER A 92 -38.67 -37.03 6.70
C SER A 92 -39.84 -36.43 5.94
N ASN A 93 -40.59 -37.23 5.18
CA ASN A 93 -41.74 -36.75 4.42
C ASN A 93 -42.86 -36.22 5.34
N ALA A 94 -43.12 -36.93 6.45
CA ALA A 94 -44.10 -36.50 7.44
C ALA A 94 -43.70 -35.17 8.10
N LEU A 95 -42.43 -35.03 8.49
CA LEU A 95 -41.91 -33.81 9.09
C LEU A 95 -41.93 -32.64 8.10
N GLN A 96 -41.56 -32.85 6.83
CA GLN A 96 -41.61 -31.79 5.81
C GLN A 96 -43.04 -31.29 5.59
N ALA A 97 -44.02 -32.18 5.45
CA ALA A 97 -45.43 -31.80 5.34
C ALA A 97 -45.90 -30.97 6.56
N LYS A 98 -45.43 -31.32 7.76
CA LYS A 98 -45.72 -30.58 8.99
C LYS A 98 -45.03 -29.22 9.02
N MET A 99 -43.77 -29.14 8.62
CA MET A 99 -43.01 -27.89 8.54
C MET A 99 -43.64 -26.92 7.54
N ASP A 100 -44.13 -27.42 6.41
CA ASP A 100 -44.87 -26.64 5.41
C ASP A 100 -46.16 -26.06 6.00
N GLY A 101 -46.92 -26.87 6.74
CA GLY A 101 -48.12 -26.40 7.46
C GLY A 101 -47.84 -25.35 8.53
N LEU A 102 -46.62 -25.32 9.09
CA LEU A 102 -46.17 -24.32 10.06
C LEU A 102 -45.44 -23.12 9.43
N GLY A 103 -45.30 -23.08 8.09
CA GLY A 103 -44.57 -22.04 7.38
C GLY A 103 -43.05 -22.04 7.63
N ILE A 104 -42.47 -23.18 8.02
CA ILE A 104 -41.06 -23.31 8.37
C ILE A 104 -40.28 -23.80 7.15
N ARG A 105 -39.49 -22.91 6.53
CA ARG A 105 -38.56 -23.29 5.47
C ARG A 105 -37.48 -24.25 5.98
N THR A 106 -37.19 -25.28 5.19
CA THR A 106 -36.15 -26.31 5.44
C THR A 106 -34.73 -25.74 5.41
N SER A 107 -34.49 -24.65 4.66
CA SER A 107 -33.26 -23.86 4.70
C SER A 107 -33.57 -22.36 4.70
N SER A 108 -32.77 -21.57 5.43
CA SER A 108 -32.82 -20.10 5.41
C SER A 108 -31.94 -19.47 4.32
N LEU A 109 -31.05 -20.25 3.68
CA LEU A 109 -30.07 -19.77 2.71
C LEU A 109 -30.05 -20.64 1.44
N PRO A 110 -29.75 -20.06 0.26
CA PRO A 110 -29.40 -20.82 -0.94
C PRO A 110 -28.14 -21.66 -0.68
N LYS A 111 -28.15 -22.94 -1.03
CA LYS A 111 -26.95 -23.79 -0.94
C LYS A 111 -25.94 -23.40 -2.02
N LEU A 112 -24.78 -22.87 -1.60
CA LEU A 112 -23.67 -22.56 -2.51
C LEU A 112 -22.91 -23.81 -3.00
N ILE A 113 -22.91 -24.88 -2.19
CA ILE A 113 -22.19 -26.13 -2.45
C ILE A 113 -23.12 -27.28 -2.06
N ASP A 114 -23.24 -28.28 -2.93
CA ASP A 114 -23.85 -29.57 -2.58
C ASP A 114 -22.84 -30.68 -2.88
N ASP A 115 -22.52 -31.48 -1.85
CA ASP A 115 -21.61 -32.63 -1.89
C ASP A 115 -20.25 -32.38 -2.57
N GLY A 116 -19.67 -31.19 -2.34
CA GLY A 116 -18.33 -30.82 -2.81
C GLY A 116 -18.26 -30.29 -4.25
N THR A 117 -19.40 -30.17 -4.95
CA THR A 117 -19.48 -29.56 -6.28
C THR A 117 -20.16 -28.19 -6.23
N PRO A 118 -19.61 -27.15 -6.89
CA PRO A 118 -20.28 -25.86 -6.99
C PRO A 118 -21.59 -26.00 -7.75
N THR A 119 -22.68 -25.48 -7.20
CA THR A 119 -23.95 -25.37 -7.94
C THR A 119 -23.82 -24.30 -9.02
N ILE A 120 -24.74 -24.24 -10.00
CA ILE A 120 -24.75 -23.17 -11.02
C ILE A 120 -24.74 -21.79 -10.36
N TYR A 121 -25.50 -21.60 -9.28
CA TYR A 121 -25.49 -20.38 -8.48
C TYR A 121 -24.15 -20.16 -7.77
N GLY A 122 -23.50 -21.22 -7.29
CA GLY A 122 -22.13 -21.20 -6.77
C GLY A 122 -21.10 -20.71 -7.81
N LEU A 123 -21.19 -21.18 -9.06
CA LEU A 123 -20.35 -20.72 -10.17
C LEU A 123 -20.55 -19.23 -10.47
N PHE A 124 -21.80 -18.77 -10.56
CA PHE A 124 -22.09 -17.35 -10.77
C PHE A 124 -21.61 -16.47 -9.62
N SER A 125 -21.77 -16.92 -8.38
CA SER A 125 -21.28 -16.17 -7.21
C SER A 125 -19.76 -16.14 -7.12
N ILE A 126 -19.06 -17.22 -7.47
CA ILE A 126 -17.59 -17.23 -7.59
C ILE A 126 -17.12 -16.26 -8.69
N MET A 127 -17.76 -16.27 -9.86
CA MET A 127 -17.44 -15.32 -10.93
C MET A 127 -17.67 -13.87 -10.52
N LEU A 128 -18.78 -13.59 -9.84
CA LEU A 128 -19.12 -12.25 -9.37
C LEU A 128 -18.10 -11.75 -8.34
N VAL A 129 -17.74 -12.60 -7.37
CA VAL A 129 -16.71 -12.29 -6.37
C VAL A 129 -15.35 -12.08 -7.04
N GLY A 130 -14.98 -12.92 -8.00
CA GLY A 130 -13.77 -12.76 -8.80
C GLY A 130 -13.74 -11.43 -9.57
N MET A 131 -14.85 -11.07 -10.23
CA MET A 131 -14.96 -9.76 -10.91
C MET A 131 -14.86 -8.61 -9.93
N LEU A 132 -15.52 -8.68 -8.78
CA LEU A 132 -15.48 -7.64 -7.74
C LEU A 132 -14.08 -7.47 -7.17
N ILE A 133 -13.34 -8.57 -6.96
CA ILE A 133 -11.93 -8.54 -6.52
C ILE A 133 -11.05 -7.94 -7.62
N LEU A 134 -11.24 -8.31 -8.88
CA LEU A 134 -10.46 -7.77 -9.99
C LEU A 134 -10.75 -6.29 -10.22
N THR A 135 -12.01 -5.86 -10.09
CA THR A 135 -12.37 -4.44 -10.17
C THR A 135 -11.87 -3.66 -8.97
N SER A 136 -11.93 -4.21 -7.76
CA SER A 136 -11.36 -3.53 -6.59
C SER A 136 -9.83 -3.41 -6.67
N ILE A 137 -9.13 -4.39 -7.25
CA ILE A 137 -7.69 -4.28 -7.53
C ILE A 137 -7.41 -3.18 -8.58
N LYS A 138 -8.20 -3.15 -9.67
CA LYS A 138 -8.04 -2.14 -10.73
C LYS A 138 -8.24 -0.71 -10.21
N TYR A 139 -9.25 -0.51 -9.36
CA TYR A 139 -9.59 0.80 -8.81
C TYR A 139 -8.94 1.06 -7.45
N MET A 140 -8.08 0.16 -6.96
CA MET A 140 -7.38 0.32 -5.68
C MET A 140 -6.56 1.62 -5.60
N PRO A 141 -5.85 2.07 -6.65
CA PRO A 141 -5.10 3.34 -6.61
C PRO A 141 -6.03 4.55 -6.38
N GLU A 142 -7.14 4.61 -7.11
CA GLU A 142 -8.12 5.69 -7.04
C GLU A 142 -8.88 5.69 -5.70
N ILE A 143 -9.19 4.51 -5.17
CA ILE A 143 -9.83 4.34 -3.86
C ILE A 143 -8.86 4.75 -2.73
N LYS A 144 -7.57 4.40 -2.83
CA LYS A 144 -6.53 4.86 -1.89
C LYS A 144 -6.39 6.39 -1.91
N ALA A 145 -6.39 7.00 -3.09
CA ALA A 145 -6.37 8.45 -3.26
C ALA A 145 -7.63 9.12 -2.69
N ALA A 146 -8.83 8.56 -2.96
CA ALA A 146 -10.11 9.11 -2.52
C ALA A 146 -10.34 8.98 -1.00
N LEU A 147 -9.88 7.88 -0.39
CA LEU A 147 -10.02 7.64 1.05
C LEU A 147 -8.89 8.24 1.90
N ARG A 148 -7.88 8.89 1.28
CA ARG A 148 -6.65 9.34 1.95
C ARG A 148 -6.03 8.23 2.82
N LEU A 149 -6.20 6.97 2.39
CA LEU A 149 -5.59 5.80 3.00
C LEU A 149 -4.19 5.57 2.40
N THR A 150 -3.48 6.66 2.13
CA THR A 150 -2.03 6.67 2.15
C THR A 150 -1.66 6.50 3.61
N SER A 151 -1.64 5.25 4.09
CA SER A 151 -0.74 4.94 5.19
C SER A 151 0.64 5.38 4.71
N GLU A 152 1.08 6.49 5.27
CA GLU A 152 2.44 7.00 5.24
C GLU A 152 3.43 5.82 5.35
N GLU A 153 3.91 5.31 4.22
CA GLU A 153 5.37 5.32 4.06
C GLU A 153 5.72 6.79 3.88
N SER A 154 5.77 7.50 5.01
CA SER A 154 6.32 8.84 5.07
C SER A 154 7.78 8.67 4.69
N SER A 155 8.12 8.88 3.41
CA SER A 155 9.49 9.26 3.08
C SER A 155 9.84 10.45 3.98
N ASP A 156 11.06 10.51 4.49
CA ASP A 156 11.50 11.64 5.33
C ASP A 156 11.52 12.99 4.57
N TRP A 157 11.17 12.97 3.28
CA TRP A 157 11.11 14.08 2.35
C TRP A 157 9.81 14.10 1.54
N ASP A 158 9.42 15.28 1.07
CA ASP A 158 8.19 15.51 0.30
C ASP A 158 8.38 15.25 -1.20
N ALA A 159 9.59 15.41 -1.73
CA ALA A 159 9.87 15.26 -3.16
C ALA A 159 11.24 14.64 -3.43
N THR A 160 11.38 13.98 -4.57
CA THR A 160 12.68 13.59 -5.12
C THR A 160 12.83 14.23 -6.49
N LEU A 161 13.85 15.06 -6.67
CA LEU A 161 14.24 15.59 -7.97
C LEU A 161 15.36 14.73 -8.55
N ALA A 162 15.05 14.00 -9.62
CA ALA A 162 16.03 13.19 -10.35
C ALA A 162 16.80 14.04 -11.36
N ILE A 163 18.12 13.91 -11.35
CA ILE A 163 19.03 14.73 -12.16
C ILE A 163 20.05 13.80 -12.84
N GLU A 164 20.18 13.91 -14.16
CA GLU A 164 21.29 13.32 -14.90
C GLU A 164 22.46 14.30 -14.96
N LEU A 165 23.64 13.87 -14.50
CA LEU A 165 24.87 14.65 -14.46
C LEU A 165 25.70 14.45 -15.74
N TYR A 166 26.39 15.50 -16.17
CA TYR A 166 27.17 15.56 -17.41
C TYR A 166 28.68 15.68 -17.15
N PRO A 167 29.37 14.61 -16.73
CA PRO A 167 30.82 14.65 -16.49
C PRO A 167 31.62 14.92 -17.76
N GLN A 168 31.04 14.70 -18.95
CA GLN A 168 31.65 15.04 -20.24
C GLN A 168 31.56 16.54 -20.58
N SER A 169 30.63 17.26 -19.96
CA SER A 169 30.46 18.71 -20.13
C SER A 169 31.36 19.47 -19.16
N ALA A 170 31.20 19.17 -17.87
CA ALA A 170 31.86 19.89 -16.77
C ALA A 170 32.33 18.90 -15.69
N PRO A 171 33.44 18.17 -15.93
CA PRO A 171 33.91 17.11 -15.04
C PRO A 171 34.21 17.59 -13.61
N LYS A 172 34.76 18.80 -13.43
CA LYS A 172 35.08 19.34 -12.10
C LYS A 172 33.83 19.75 -11.34
N ALA A 173 32.86 20.35 -12.04
CA ALA A 173 31.57 20.69 -11.44
C ALA A 173 30.84 19.43 -10.95
N VAL A 174 30.78 18.39 -11.80
CA VAL A 174 30.19 17.09 -11.42
C VAL A 174 30.94 16.45 -10.26
N GLU A 175 32.27 16.39 -10.30
CA GLU A 175 33.08 15.80 -9.23
C GLU A 175 32.86 16.53 -7.89
N SER A 176 32.91 17.86 -7.91
CA SER A 176 32.68 18.68 -6.71
C SER A 176 31.25 18.55 -6.18
N PHE A 177 30.25 18.53 -7.06
CA PHE A 177 28.85 18.34 -6.67
C PHE A 177 28.62 16.96 -6.03
N GLN A 178 29.17 15.90 -6.62
CA GLN A 178 29.06 14.55 -6.08
C GLN A 178 29.76 14.41 -4.73
N ASP A 179 30.93 15.02 -4.54
CA ASP A 179 31.64 14.98 -3.26
C ASP A 179 30.85 15.68 -2.15
N HIS A 180 30.38 16.91 -2.40
CA HIS A 180 29.52 17.63 -1.45
C HIS A 180 28.25 16.84 -1.11
N SER A 181 27.64 16.19 -2.10
CA SER A 181 26.46 15.34 -1.92
C SER A 181 26.76 14.12 -1.03
N ARG A 182 27.80 13.34 -1.37
CA ARG A 182 28.19 12.13 -0.61
C ARG A 182 28.62 12.44 0.83
N ASN A 183 29.12 13.65 1.08
CA ASN A 183 29.54 14.11 2.41
C ASN A 183 28.43 14.86 3.17
N GLY A 184 27.19 14.88 2.68
CA GLY A 184 26.05 15.52 3.34
C GLY A 184 26.19 17.03 3.49
N ARG A 185 27.01 17.69 2.64
CA ARG A 185 27.24 19.14 2.70
C ARG A 185 26.04 19.94 2.21
N TYR A 186 25.23 19.33 1.34
CA TYR A 186 23.99 19.93 0.86
C TYR A 186 22.79 19.67 1.78
N ASP A 187 22.93 18.79 2.78
CA ASP A 187 21.83 18.46 3.69
C ASP A 187 21.45 19.70 4.53
N GLY A 188 20.17 20.01 4.55
CA GLY A 188 19.61 21.22 5.18
C GLY A 188 19.87 22.52 4.42
N ILE A 189 20.42 22.47 3.20
CA ILE A 189 20.64 23.67 2.37
C ILE A 189 19.36 24.03 1.62
N ALA A 190 18.93 25.29 1.78
CA ALA A 190 17.72 25.82 1.18
C ALA A 190 17.96 26.39 -0.23
N PHE A 191 16.91 26.36 -1.04
CA PHE A 191 16.79 27.14 -2.26
C PHE A 191 16.51 28.60 -1.88
N HIS A 192 17.56 29.40 -1.85
CA HIS A 192 17.54 30.73 -1.27
C HIS A 192 17.16 31.82 -2.26
N ARG A 193 17.06 31.50 -3.56
CA ARG A 193 16.65 32.44 -4.60
C ARG A 193 15.85 31.73 -5.67
N VAL A 194 14.70 32.29 -6.00
CA VAL A 194 13.75 31.74 -6.95
C VAL A 194 13.18 32.88 -7.79
N ILE A 195 13.21 32.71 -9.11
CA ILE A 195 12.64 33.69 -10.04
C ILE A 195 11.80 32.92 -11.07
N ASP A 196 10.51 33.21 -11.06
CA ASP A 196 9.53 32.75 -12.05
C ASP A 196 10.00 33.12 -13.47
N ASP A 197 9.75 32.24 -14.44
CA ASP A 197 10.26 32.33 -15.82
C ASP A 197 11.80 32.46 -15.95
N PHE A 198 12.58 32.08 -14.92
CA PHE A 198 14.04 32.13 -14.99
C PHE A 198 14.75 30.91 -14.41
N MET A 199 14.80 30.77 -13.08
CA MET A 199 15.57 29.70 -12.42
C MET A 199 15.29 29.60 -10.91
N VAL A 200 15.64 28.44 -10.35
CA VAL A 200 15.70 28.17 -8.91
C VAL A 200 17.15 27.92 -8.49
N GLN A 201 17.64 28.62 -7.48
CA GLN A 201 19.05 28.62 -7.06
C GLN A 201 19.22 28.15 -5.61
N GLY A 202 20.21 27.28 -5.40
CA GLY A 202 20.54 26.66 -4.13
C GLY A 202 22.04 26.34 -4.01
N GLY A 203 22.39 25.47 -3.06
CA GLY A 203 23.74 24.94 -2.92
C GLY A 203 24.75 25.82 -2.18
N ASP A 204 24.32 26.84 -1.41
CA ASP A 204 25.23 27.61 -0.55
C ASP A 204 25.55 26.82 0.74
N ILE A 205 26.54 25.92 0.67
CA ILE A 205 26.93 25.04 1.78
C ILE A 205 27.59 25.78 2.96
N SER A 206 27.92 27.06 2.80
CA SER A 206 28.37 27.90 3.92
C SER A 206 27.23 28.25 4.87
N CYS A 207 25.99 27.90 4.48
CA CYS A 207 24.75 28.27 5.13
C CYS A 207 23.87 27.03 5.40
N SER A 208 24.31 26.10 6.25
CA SER A 208 23.44 25.02 6.77
C SER A 208 22.46 25.56 7.81
N ALA A 209 21.16 25.49 7.53
CA ALA A 209 20.16 26.08 8.42
C ALA A 209 18.78 25.40 8.40
N TYR A 210 18.64 24.06 8.37
CA TYR A 210 17.31 23.44 8.57
C TYR A 210 17.30 22.14 9.43
N PRO A 211 16.23 21.89 10.23
CA PRO A 211 15.08 22.79 10.44
C PRO A 211 15.54 24.05 11.19
N LEU A 212 14.98 25.23 10.86
CA LEU A 212 15.32 26.52 11.48
C LEU A 212 14.92 26.55 12.97
N THR A 213 15.57 25.75 13.82
CA THR A 213 15.46 25.82 15.27
C THR A 213 16.67 26.54 15.85
N GLN A 214 17.05 27.65 15.23
CA GLN A 214 17.62 28.84 15.84
C GLN A 214 18.09 29.75 14.70
N SER A 215 17.65 30.99 14.75
CA SER A 215 18.28 32.14 14.10
C SER A 215 19.80 32.05 14.23
N SER A 216 20.46 31.44 13.26
CA SER A 216 21.87 31.68 13.00
C SER A 216 21.93 33.06 12.37
N THR A 217 22.02 34.09 13.22
CA THR A 217 22.12 35.51 12.85
C THR A 217 23.37 35.82 12.02
N SER A 218 24.16 34.82 11.61
CA SER A 218 25.47 34.93 10.98
C SER A 218 25.54 34.40 9.55
N CYS A 219 24.47 33.84 8.98
CA CYS A 219 24.46 33.33 7.62
C CYS A 219 23.58 34.20 6.72
N ASN A 220 24.12 34.63 5.57
CA ASN A 220 23.38 35.29 4.50
C ASN A 220 23.46 34.41 3.24
N PRO A 221 22.45 33.55 3.00
CA PRO A 221 22.46 32.63 1.87
C PRO A 221 22.62 33.36 0.53
N GLY A 222 23.40 32.75 -0.36
CA GLY A 222 23.70 33.22 -1.71
C GLY A 222 25.06 33.90 -1.84
N THR A 223 25.85 34.02 -0.77
CA THR A 223 27.16 34.69 -0.79
C THR A 223 28.34 33.76 -0.55
N GLY A 224 28.09 32.51 -0.17
CA GLY A 224 29.13 31.54 0.20
C GLY A 224 29.22 30.34 -0.75
N GLY A 225 29.78 29.26 -0.22
CA GLY A 225 30.03 28.03 -0.95
C GLY A 225 31.42 27.98 -1.59
N TYR A 226 31.99 26.78 -1.62
CA TYR A 226 33.35 26.53 -2.10
C TYR A 226 33.39 25.20 -2.86
N SER A 227 34.38 25.02 -3.74
CA SER A 227 34.58 23.74 -4.43
C SER A 227 35.09 22.68 -3.46
N ALA A 228 34.68 21.42 -3.64
CA ALA A 228 35.09 20.31 -2.78
C ALA A 228 36.59 20.00 -2.89
N PHE A 229 37.18 20.30 -4.05
CA PHE A 229 38.59 20.04 -4.35
C PHE A 229 39.32 21.33 -4.68
N TRP A 230 40.64 21.29 -4.45
CA TRP A 230 41.56 22.35 -4.86
C TRP A 230 41.86 22.25 -6.36
N TYR A 231 41.33 23.18 -7.14
CA TYR A 231 41.59 23.28 -8.58
C TYR A 231 42.64 24.34 -8.94
N GLY A 232 43.42 24.79 -7.97
CA GLY A 232 44.43 25.84 -8.17
C GLY A 232 43.93 27.27 -7.97
N GLN A 233 42.74 27.46 -7.38
CA GLN A 233 42.09 28.76 -7.21
C GLN A 233 41.59 28.95 -5.78
N GLY A 234 41.91 30.09 -5.16
CA GLY A 234 41.70 30.39 -3.74
C GLY A 234 43.00 30.37 -2.94
N ASP A 235 42.90 30.25 -1.62
CA ASP A 235 44.02 29.93 -0.73
C ASP A 235 44.05 28.41 -0.50
N GLN A 236 45.17 27.77 -0.86
CA GLN A 236 45.35 26.32 -0.70
C GLN A 236 45.18 25.84 0.76
N ASN A 237 45.40 26.72 1.74
CA ASN A 237 45.28 26.39 3.15
C ASN A 237 43.90 26.72 3.75
N ASP A 238 43.02 27.36 2.97
CA ASP A 238 41.66 27.70 3.39
C ASP A 238 40.64 27.22 2.35
N MET A 239 40.07 26.04 2.61
CA MET A 239 39.08 25.39 1.75
C MET A 239 37.85 26.26 1.49
N THR A 240 37.49 27.17 2.39
CA THR A 240 36.32 28.04 2.23
C THR A 240 36.46 29.06 1.10
N THR A 241 37.69 29.23 0.59
CA THR A 241 38.01 30.13 -0.52
C THR A 241 38.17 29.41 -1.86
N TRP A 242 38.06 28.07 -1.86
CA TRP A 242 38.31 27.27 -3.05
C TRP A 242 37.21 27.48 -4.09
N THR A 243 37.65 27.68 -5.32
CA THR A 243 36.78 27.83 -6.49
C THR A 243 37.23 26.89 -7.60
N MET A 244 36.36 26.69 -8.59
CA MET A 244 36.62 25.88 -9.77
C MET A 244 36.62 26.73 -11.05
N PRO A 245 37.47 26.37 -12.03
CA PRO A 245 37.46 26.99 -13.34
C PRO A 245 36.18 26.66 -14.09
N ASP A 246 35.74 27.57 -14.95
CA ASP A 246 34.56 27.34 -15.76
C ASP A 246 34.82 26.27 -16.84
N GLU A 247 33.81 25.46 -17.14
CA GLU A 247 33.86 24.35 -18.08
C GLU A 247 32.70 24.48 -19.06
N PHE A 248 33.02 24.81 -20.32
CA PHE A 248 32.04 25.08 -21.36
C PHE A 248 32.13 24.06 -22.47
N ASN A 249 30.97 23.55 -22.89
CA ASN A 249 30.84 22.65 -24.01
C ASN A 249 29.66 23.07 -24.88
N SER A 250 29.93 23.28 -26.18
CA SER A 250 28.94 23.80 -27.13
C SER A 250 27.68 22.94 -27.30
N ALA A 251 27.73 21.66 -26.93
CA ALA A 251 26.58 20.76 -26.97
C ALA A 251 25.63 20.95 -25.79
N TYR A 252 26.05 21.63 -24.73
CA TYR A 252 25.29 21.83 -23.50
C TYR A 252 25.04 23.33 -23.33
N ARG A 253 23.76 23.72 -23.43
CA ARG A 253 23.29 25.11 -23.44
C ARG A 253 22.14 25.28 -22.47
N HIS A 254 21.95 26.49 -21.97
CA HIS A 254 20.91 26.76 -20.98
C HIS A 254 19.52 26.73 -21.60
N GLY A 255 18.70 25.79 -21.13
CA GLY A 255 17.29 25.63 -21.47
C GLY A 255 16.56 24.98 -20.30
N PRO A 256 15.25 24.70 -20.43
CA PRO A 256 14.42 24.21 -19.34
C PRO A 256 15.02 22.98 -18.66
N GLY A 257 15.10 23.02 -17.32
CA GLY A 257 15.55 21.91 -16.50
C GLY A 257 17.07 21.71 -16.43
N ILE A 258 17.85 22.54 -17.11
CA ILE A 258 19.31 22.47 -17.08
C ILE A 258 19.83 22.87 -15.70
N LEU A 259 20.68 22.01 -15.14
CA LEU A 259 21.45 22.27 -13.92
C LEU A 259 22.80 22.90 -14.31
N SER A 260 23.10 24.05 -13.72
CA SER A 260 24.28 24.85 -14.04
C SER A 260 24.89 25.53 -12.80
N MET A 261 26.20 25.79 -12.85
CA MET A 261 26.94 26.38 -11.74
C MET A 261 26.63 27.87 -11.59
N ALA A 262 26.28 28.30 -10.37
CA ALA A 262 26.26 29.72 -10.04
C ALA A 262 27.70 30.22 -9.79
N ASN A 263 27.99 31.45 -10.21
CA ASN A 263 29.30 32.08 -10.02
C ASN A 263 29.15 33.61 -9.88
N SER A 264 30.22 34.28 -9.45
CA SER A 264 30.30 35.74 -9.32
C SER A 264 31.19 36.38 -10.40
N GLY A 265 31.37 35.67 -11.52
CA GLY A 265 32.35 35.99 -12.56
C GLY A 265 33.15 34.77 -13.00
N ALA A 266 33.98 34.96 -14.03
CA ALA A 266 34.70 33.86 -14.65
C ALA A 266 35.59 33.11 -13.65
N ASN A 267 35.48 31.78 -13.64
CA ASN A 267 36.23 30.85 -12.80
C ASN A 267 36.05 31.08 -11.30
N THR A 268 34.80 31.32 -10.88
CA THR A 268 34.45 31.51 -9.46
C THR A 268 33.36 30.56 -8.99
N GLY A 269 33.15 29.44 -9.69
CA GLY A 269 32.20 28.42 -9.27
C GLY A 269 32.61 27.80 -7.93
N GLY A 270 31.66 27.67 -7.01
CA GLY A 270 31.86 27.05 -5.69
C GLY A 270 30.99 25.80 -5.55
N SER A 271 30.04 25.84 -4.62
CA SER A 271 29.02 24.79 -4.46
C SER A 271 27.62 25.22 -4.92
N GLN A 272 27.42 26.51 -5.17
CA GLN A 272 26.12 27.02 -5.56
C GLN A 272 25.77 26.62 -7.00
N PHE A 273 24.51 26.27 -7.22
CA PHE A 273 23.98 25.88 -8.52
C PHE A 273 22.58 26.46 -8.71
N PHE A 274 22.13 26.48 -9.96
CA PHE A 274 20.76 26.81 -10.31
C PHE A 274 20.21 25.82 -11.33
N ILE A 275 18.88 25.68 -11.34
CA ILE A 275 18.13 24.90 -12.31
C ILE A 275 17.24 25.85 -13.09
N VAL A 276 17.32 25.79 -14.41
CA VAL A 276 16.55 26.67 -15.30
C VAL A 276 15.07 26.29 -15.26
N ASP A 277 14.22 27.30 -15.10
CA ASP A 277 12.77 27.13 -15.06
C ASP A 277 12.19 26.61 -16.38
N LYS A 278 10.99 26.04 -16.32
CA LYS A 278 10.26 25.46 -17.45
C LYS A 278 10.09 26.39 -18.64
N ASP A 279 9.78 27.66 -18.39
CA ASP A 279 9.47 28.63 -19.44
C ASP A 279 10.68 29.50 -19.82
N SER A 280 11.89 29.10 -19.38
CA SER A 280 13.13 29.86 -19.53
C SER A 280 14.15 29.23 -20.48
N THR A 281 14.74 30.05 -21.36
CA THR A 281 15.88 29.68 -22.22
C THR A 281 16.96 30.77 -22.16
N PRO A 282 17.73 30.87 -21.06
CA PRO A 282 18.56 32.04 -20.80
C PRO A 282 19.92 31.94 -21.51
N SER A 283 19.92 32.04 -22.83
CA SER A 283 21.12 31.94 -23.68
C SER A 283 22.22 32.95 -23.36
N HIS A 284 21.90 34.04 -22.65
CA HIS A 284 22.88 35.00 -22.16
C HIS A 284 23.81 34.45 -21.06
N LEU A 285 23.49 33.28 -20.50
CA LEU A 285 24.30 32.53 -19.53
C LEU A 285 25.24 31.51 -20.19
N ASP A 286 25.05 31.24 -21.49
CA ASP A 286 25.92 30.34 -22.24
C ASP A 286 27.36 30.83 -22.23
N ASP A 287 28.29 29.88 -22.07
CA ASP A 287 29.72 30.12 -21.98
C ASP A 287 30.11 31.14 -20.87
N LYS A 288 29.26 31.26 -19.84
CA LYS A 288 29.51 31.99 -18.58
C LYS A 288 29.27 31.13 -17.34
N HIS A 289 28.35 30.18 -17.42
CA HIS A 289 28.03 29.25 -16.35
C HIS A 289 28.19 27.81 -16.85
N SER A 290 28.90 26.98 -16.08
CA SER A 290 29.18 25.59 -16.44
C SER A 290 27.91 24.74 -16.34
N VAL A 291 27.42 24.24 -17.47
CA VAL A 291 26.30 23.29 -17.52
C VAL A 291 26.81 21.90 -17.14
N PHE A 292 26.22 21.30 -16.11
CA PHE A 292 26.70 20.04 -15.55
C PHE A 292 25.61 18.99 -15.28
N GLY A 293 24.35 19.25 -15.64
CA GLY A 293 23.30 18.24 -15.63
C GLY A 293 21.96 18.72 -16.18
N ILE A 294 20.96 17.85 -16.10
CA ILE A 294 19.56 18.14 -16.42
C ILE A 294 18.63 17.39 -15.46
N VAL A 295 17.48 17.96 -15.13
CA VAL A 295 16.42 17.21 -14.42
C VAL A 295 15.76 16.20 -15.35
N THR A 296 15.32 15.06 -14.80
CA THR A 296 14.67 13.98 -15.56
C THR A 296 13.24 13.73 -15.07
N ASP A 297 12.47 12.96 -15.86
CA ASP A 297 11.08 12.62 -15.56
C ASP A 297 10.92 11.59 -14.42
N ASP A 298 12.02 11.04 -13.89
CA ASP A 298 12.03 10.08 -12.79
C ASP A 298 11.88 10.76 -11.41
N SER A 299 11.24 11.93 -11.37
CA SER A 299 11.04 12.73 -10.17
C SER A 299 9.72 12.37 -9.47
N THR A 300 9.62 12.65 -8.17
CA THR A 300 8.41 12.38 -7.39
C THR A 300 8.05 13.57 -6.50
N TYR A 301 6.76 13.75 -6.23
CA TYR A 301 6.23 14.75 -5.29
C TYR A 301 5.06 14.15 -4.52
N LEU A 302 5.14 14.18 -3.18
CA LEU A 302 4.18 13.59 -2.24
C LEU A 302 3.82 12.14 -2.59
N GLY A 303 4.84 11.34 -2.91
CA GLY A 303 4.71 9.93 -3.27
C GLY A 303 4.08 9.65 -4.65
N SER A 304 3.90 10.67 -5.49
CA SER A 304 3.38 10.53 -6.86
C SER A 304 4.43 10.95 -7.88
N ASP A 305 4.48 10.27 -9.02
CA ASP A 305 5.38 10.61 -10.12
C ASP A 305 5.06 12.01 -10.67
N ILE A 306 6.11 12.80 -10.94
CA ILE A 306 6.04 14.12 -11.55
C ILE A 306 7.25 14.29 -12.47
N GLY A 307 7.09 14.98 -13.60
CA GLY A 307 8.26 15.33 -14.40
C GLY A 307 9.19 16.26 -13.63
N GLY A 308 10.51 16.10 -13.78
CA GLY A 308 11.49 16.91 -13.06
C GLY A 308 11.33 18.39 -13.36
N ILE A 309 10.95 18.73 -14.59
CA ILE A 309 10.72 20.13 -14.99
C ILE A 309 9.44 20.70 -14.36
N GLU A 310 8.38 19.92 -14.18
CA GLU A 310 7.18 20.33 -13.44
C GLU A 310 7.46 20.50 -11.94
N LEU A 311 8.39 19.72 -11.36
CA LEU A 311 8.81 19.93 -9.97
C LEU A 311 9.60 21.23 -9.83
N VAL A 312 10.46 21.56 -10.79
CA VAL A 312 11.18 22.85 -10.84
C VAL A 312 10.19 24.02 -11.00
N GLU A 313 9.20 23.91 -11.89
CA GLU A 313 8.14 24.92 -12.06
C GLU A 313 7.39 25.17 -10.73
N ARG A 314 7.08 24.11 -9.98
CA ARG A 314 6.45 24.26 -8.65
C ARG A 314 7.33 25.02 -7.66
N MET A 315 8.65 24.87 -7.76
CA MET A 315 9.59 25.61 -6.93
C MET A 315 9.73 27.05 -7.40
N SER A 316 9.65 27.32 -8.71
CA SER A 316 9.88 28.65 -9.29
C SER A 316 8.75 29.65 -9.02
N ILE A 317 7.52 29.16 -8.89
CA ILE A 317 6.33 29.99 -8.63
C ILE A 317 6.06 30.25 -7.13
N LEU A 318 6.98 29.86 -6.24
CA LEU A 318 6.79 30.07 -4.81
C LEU A 318 6.73 31.57 -4.49
N PRO A 319 5.89 32.00 -3.54
CA PRO A 319 5.89 33.40 -3.08
C PRO A 319 7.27 33.79 -2.55
N VAL A 320 7.80 34.91 -3.04
CA VAL A 320 9.13 35.44 -2.67
C VAL A 320 9.05 36.81 -1.97
N ASP A 321 10.12 37.18 -1.27
CA ASP A 321 10.35 38.53 -0.77
C ASP A 321 10.95 39.47 -1.84
N GLU A 322 11.31 40.71 -1.48
CA GLU A 322 11.89 41.70 -2.40
C GLU A 322 13.28 41.30 -2.95
N GLY A 323 13.93 40.29 -2.36
CA GLY A 323 15.23 39.77 -2.77
C GLY A 323 15.14 38.44 -3.51
N ASP A 324 13.97 38.10 -4.06
CA ASP A 324 13.68 36.85 -4.75
C ASP A 324 13.83 35.61 -3.83
N ARG A 325 13.79 35.77 -2.50
CA ARG A 325 13.91 34.65 -1.56
C ARG A 325 12.53 34.06 -1.28
N PRO A 326 12.31 32.74 -1.43
CA PRO A 326 11.03 32.15 -1.07
C PRO A 326 10.67 32.40 0.40
N LEU A 327 9.40 32.71 0.67
CA LEU A 327 8.90 32.91 2.04
C LEU A 327 8.99 31.62 2.87
N ASN A 328 8.78 30.48 2.22
CA ASN A 328 8.93 29.12 2.78
C ASN A 328 9.84 28.33 1.82
N PRO A 329 11.17 28.47 1.93
CA PRO A 329 12.08 27.89 0.96
C PRO A 329 12.16 26.37 1.11
N PRO A 330 11.99 25.60 0.02
CA PRO A 330 12.31 24.19 0.01
C PRO A 330 13.78 24.00 0.36
N TYR A 331 14.09 22.89 1.01
CA TYR A 331 15.47 22.57 1.36
C TYR A 331 15.78 21.10 1.08
N ILE A 332 17.07 20.85 0.88
CA ILE A 332 17.60 19.53 0.55
C ILE A 332 17.62 18.72 1.84
N HIS A 333 16.87 17.63 1.90
CA HIS A 333 17.00 16.62 2.95
C HIS A 333 18.32 15.86 2.79
N SER A 334 18.56 15.34 1.59
CA SER A 334 19.77 14.61 1.21
C SER A 334 19.91 14.54 -0.31
N ILE A 335 21.11 14.18 -0.80
CA ILE A 335 21.33 13.88 -2.22
C ILE A 335 22.01 12.51 -2.34
N GLU A 336 21.33 11.57 -2.98
CA GLU A 336 21.89 10.25 -3.29
C GLU A 336 22.51 10.25 -4.69
N ILE A 337 23.72 9.70 -4.82
CA ILE A 337 24.43 9.61 -6.10
C ILE A 337 24.51 8.14 -6.54
N ASP A 338 23.93 7.83 -7.70
CA ASP A 338 24.04 6.53 -8.37
C ASP A 338 24.59 6.69 -9.79
N GLY A 339 25.89 6.43 -9.95
CA GLY A 339 26.59 6.67 -11.22
C GLY A 339 26.55 8.14 -11.63
N ASN A 340 25.87 8.43 -12.74
CA ASN A 340 25.64 9.78 -13.23
C ASN A 340 24.28 10.35 -12.80
N MET A 341 23.47 9.60 -12.05
CA MET A 341 22.22 10.10 -11.52
C MET A 341 22.44 10.69 -10.13
N ALA A 342 21.80 11.83 -9.87
CA ALA A 342 21.64 12.39 -8.55
C ALA A 342 20.14 12.46 -8.21
N TYR A 343 19.76 11.91 -7.07
CA TYR A 343 18.41 11.97 -6.53
C TYR A 343 18.42 12.95 -5.36
N MET A 344 17.95 14.16 -5.60
CA MET A 344 17.89 15.21 -4.59
C MET A 344 16.55 15.13 -3.86
N HIS A 345 16.59 14.73 -2.60
CA HIS A 345 15.42 14.64 -1.74
C HIS A 345 15.13 16.00 -1.10
N LEU A 346 13.91 16.49 -1.23
CA LEU A 346 13.50 17.84 -0.87
C LEU A 346 12.36 17.82 0.16
N ILE A 347 12.42 18.76 1.10
CA ILE A 347 11.31 19.06 2.02
C ILE A 347 10.72 20.42 1.66
N PHE A 348 9.40 20.50 1.65
CA PHE A 348 8.59 21.68 1.39
C PHE A 348 7.87 22.11 2.68
N PRO A 349 8.34 23.17 3.37
CA PRO A 349 7.83 23.57 4.68
C PRO A 349 6.45 24.25 4.69
#